data_AF-A0A7U3D436-F1
#
_entry.id   AF-A0A7U3D436-F1
#
_cell.length_a   1.000
_cell.length_b   1.000
_cell.length_c   1.000
_cell.angle_alpha   90.00
_cell.angle_beta   90.00
_cell.angle_gamma   90.00
#
_symmetry.space_group_name_H-M   'P 1'
#
loop_
_entity.id
_entity.type
_entity.pdbx_description
1 polymer ?
#
loop_
_entity_poly.entity_id
_entity_poly.type
_entity_poly.pdbx_seq_one_letter_code
_entity_poly.pdbx_strand_id
1 'polypeptide(L)'
;MNARILLFTKNVDDVDFRSLTKHITRKPILRKHTDSIELDVGTESPMGFVKAIKSKVVMLRIRKIAVIPESTVLENDKIISRKINILDTVSGLFDEERYWEAHMLLETLWKCTNGNEKSYFRDIIHLSVSMIKFQMGQEDTARTVFARTVSRMRSSHNLTQKYFTFSSRFVYPLRIHLVEIKHLQNYNSSP
;
A
#
# COMPACT_ATOMS: atom_id res chain seq x y z
N MET A 1 -8.40 14.67 15.62
CA MET A 1 -8.63 13.24 15.28
C MET A 1 -8.18 13.04 13.84
N ASN A 2 -7.24 12.12 13.59
CA ASN A 2 -6.73 11.86 12.24
C ASN A 2 -7.86 11.34 11.35
N ALA A 3 -8.18 12.09 10.30
CA ALA A 3 -9.11 11.68 9.26
C ALA A 3 -8.33 11.14 8.06
N ARG A 4 -8.97 10.26 7.30
CA ARG A 4 -8.48 9.83 6.00
C ARG A 4 -9.44 10.27 4.90
N ILE A 5 -8.89 10.86 3.86
CA ILE A 5 -9.64 11.41 2.73
C ILE A 5 -9.16 10.73 1.46
N LEU A 6 -10.12 10.34 0.62
CA LEU A 6 -9.88 10.02 -0.78
C LEU A 6 -10.32 11.19 -1.64
N LEU A 7 -9.38 11.80 -2.34
CA LEU A 7 -9.64 12.83 -3.34
C LEU A 7 -9.37 12.24 -4.73
N PHE A 8 -10.40 12.21 -5.57
CA PHE A 8 -10.29 11.87 -6.99
C PHE A 8 -10.10 13.15 -7.79
N THR A 9 -9.10 13.19 -8.65
CA THR A 9 -8.72 14.36 -9.44
C THR A 9 -8.25 13.97 -10.85
N LYS A 10 -8.21 14.92 -11.80
CA LYS A 10 -7.64 14.70 -13.14
C LYS A 10 -6.12 14.86 -13.20
N ASN A 11 -5.53 15.63 -12.29
CA ASN A 11 -4.12 16.01 -12.37
C ASN A 11 -3.49 16.14 -10.98
N VAL A 12 -2.22 15.74 -10.86
CA VAL A 12 -1.41 15.92 -9.64
C VAL A 12 0.03 16.33 -9.93
N ASP A 13 0.40 16.51 -11.20
CA ASP A 13 1.80 16.67 -11.61
C ASP A 13 2.42 17.98 -11.10
N ASP A 14 1.61 19.04 -10.99
CA ASP A 14 2.03 20.35 -10.45
C ASP A 14 1.89 20.46 -8.93
N VAL A 15 1.50 19.38 -8.24
CA VAL A 15 1.29 19.40 -6.79
C VAL A 15 2.59 19.10 -6.06
N ASP A 16 3.24 20.15 -5.57
CA ASP A 16 4.28 19.97 -4.56
C ASP A 16 3.67 19.62 -3.20
N PHE A 17 3.64 18.32 -2.87
CA PHE A 17 3.15 17.83 -1.58
C PHE A 17 3.99 18.29 -0.38
N ARG A 18 5.24 18.75 -0.58
CA ARG A 18 6.05 19.33 0.51
C ARG A 18 5.43 20.63 1.03
N SER A 19 4.84 21.41 0.12
CA SER A 19 4.07 22.61 0.47
C SER A 19 2.79 22.32 1.28
N LEU A 20 2.31 21.06 1.28
CA LEU A 20 1.08 20.64 1.95
C LEU A 20 1.33 19.94 3.30
N THR A 21 2.59 19.85 3.76
CA THR A 21 3.00 19.14 4.99
C THR A 21 2.24 19.58 6.24
N LYS A 22 1.81 20.84 6.34
CA LYS A 22 0.99 21.35 7.45
C LYS A 22 -0.46 20.83 7.45
N HIS A 23 -0.89 20.22 6.35
CA HIS A 23 -2.27 19.76 6.14
C HIS A 23 -2.37 18.24 5.98
N ILE A 24 -1.24 17.52 5.98
CA ILE A 24 -1.19 16.07 5.81
C ILE A 24 -0.34 15.45 6.90
N THR A 25 -0.72 14.26 7.37
CA THR A 25 -0.01 13.54 8.44
C THR A 25 1.02 12.54 7.92
N ARG A 26 0.96 12.25 6.61
CA ARG A 26 1.89 11.37 5.89
C ARG A 26 1.96 11.80 4.43
N LYS A 27 2.98 11.33 3.71
CA LYS A 27 3.03 11.46 2.25
C LYS A 27 1.78 10.77 1.65
N PRO A 28 1.06 11.41 0.71
CA PRO A 28 -0.15 10.83 0.17
C PRO A 28 0.15 9.55 -0.60
N ILE A 29 -0.82 8.63 -0.58
CA ILE A 29 -0.80 7.45 -1.44
C ILE A 29 -1.51 7.84 -2.74
N LEU A 30 -0.82 7.65 -3.87
CA LEU A 30 -1.34 7.94 -5.20
C LEU A 30 -1.73 6.62 -5.88
N ARG A 31 -2.95 6.54 -6.38
CA ARG A 31 -3.44 5.46 -7.24
C ARG A 31 -3.90 6.05 -8.57
N LYS A 32 -3.41 5.50 -9.69
CA LYS A 32 -3.80 5.95 -11.04
C LYS A 32 -4.91 5.04 -11.56
N HIS A 33 -6.03 5.65 -11.94
CA HIS A 33 -7.15 5.02 -12.60
C HIS A 33 -7.19 5.45 -14.07
N THR A 34 -8.01 4.81 -14.89
CA THR A 34 -8.13 5.11 -16.33
C THR A 34 -8.47 6.57 -16.62
N ASP A 35 -9.28 7.19 -15.78
CA ASP A 35 -9.84 8.53 -15.99
C ASP A 35 -9.54 9.52 -14.86
N SER A 36 -8.82 9.08 -13.83
CA SER A 36 -8.63 9.86 -12.60
C SER A 36 -7.41 9.39 -11.80
N ILE A 37 -6.99 10.22 -10.87
CA ILE A 37 -5.96 9.95 -9.88
C ILE A 37 -6.63 10.03 -8.53
N GLU A 38 -6.48 8.98 -7.73
CA GLU A 38 -6.93 8.94 -6.35
C GLU A 38 -5.78 9.28 -5.41
N LEU A 39 -6.00 10.33 -4.63
CA LEU A 39 -5.13 10.78 -3.55
C LEU A 39 -5.71 10.33 -2.22
N ASP A 40 -4.96 9.50 -1.52
CA ASP A 40 -5.29 9.00 -0.20
C ASP A 40 -4.42 9.68 0.85
N VAL A 41 -5.10 10.51 1.64
CA VAL A 41 -4.49 11.53 2.48
C VAL A 41 -4.91 11.31 3.92
N GLY A 42 -3.93 11.15 4.81
CA GLY A 42 -4.14 11.34 6.24
C GLY A 42 -4.06 12.83 6.58
N THR A 43 -5.02 13.36 7.35
CA THR A 43 -5.07 14.78 7.72
C THR A 43 -5.77 14.97 9.06
N GLU A 44 -5.32 15.94 9.85
CA GLU A 44 -6.03 16.41 11.06
C GLU A 44 -7.10 17.45 10.74
N SER A 45 -7.00 18.11 9.57
CA SER A 45 -7.92 19.16 9.13
C SER A 45 -8.37 18.91 7.69
N PRO A 46 -9.43 18.08 7.49
CA PRO A 46 -10.01 17.84 6.18
C PRO A 46 -10.31 19.10 5.37
N MET A 47 -10.93 20.09 6.01
CA MET A 47 -11.29 21.34 5.36
C MET A 47 -10.04 22.14 4.96
N GLY A 48 -9.02 22.16 5.82
CA GLY A 48 -7.75 22.84 5.57
C GLY A 48 -7.01 22.23 4.38
N PHE A 49 -6.93 20.90 4.33
CA PHE A 49 -6.36 20.18 3.18
C PHE A 49 -7.10 20.50 1.88
N VAL A 50 -8.44 20.43 1.88
CA VAL A 50 -9.26 20.72 0.69
C VAL A 50 -9.03 22.15 0.22
N LYS A 51 -9.01 23.12 1.13
CA LYS A 51 -8.75 24.53 0.78
C LYS A 51 -7.37 24.71 0.15
N ALA A 52 -6.35 24.03 0.68
CA ALA A 52 -4.97 24.14 0.21
C ALA A 52 -4.74 23.48 -1.16
N ILE A 53 -5.48 22.42 -1.49
CA ILE A 53 -5.30 21.68 -2.75
C ILE A 53 -6.26 22.11 -3.86
N LYS A 54 -7.41 22.73 -3.53
CA LYS A 54 -8.48 23.07 -4.48
C LYS A 54 -8.01 23.89 -5.68
N SER A 55 -7.05 24.81 -5.52
CA SER A 55 -6.52 25.61 -6.63
C SER A 55 -5.41 24.92 -7.43
N LYS A 56 -4.92 23.77 -6.96
CA LYS A 56 -3.80 23.04 -7.56
C LYS A 56 -4.24 21.86 -8.42
N VAL A 57 -5.51 21.43 -8.30
CA VAL A 57 -6.01 20.22 -8.94
C VAL A 57 -7.44 20.39 -9.44
N VAL A 58 -7.80 19.66 -10.49
CA VAL A 58 -9.20 19.52 -10.94
C VAL A 58 -9.87 18.46 -10.08
N MET A 59 -10.58 18.87 -9.03
CA MET A 59 -11.27 17.94 -8.13
C MET A 59 -12.51 17.34 -8.79
N LEU A 60 -12.62 16.01 -8.76
CA LEU A 60 -13.76 15.26 -9.29
C LEU A 60 -14.69 14.82 -8.17
N ARG A 61 -14.11 14.22 -7.11
CA ARG A 61 -14.88 13.66 -5.98
C ARG A 61 -14.02 13.61 -4.74
N ILE A 62 -14.64 13.85 -3.59
CA ILE A 62 -14.00 13.67 -2.29
C ILE A 62 -14.82 12.72 -1.42
N ARG A 63 -14.15 11.83 -0.70
CA ARG A 63 -14.76 10.92 0.27
C ARG A 63 -13.94 10.94 1.56
N LYS A 64 -14.62 11.07 2.69
CA LYS A 64 -14.02 10.80 4.00
C LYS A 64 -14.16 9.30 4.26
N ILE A 65 -13.04 8.62 4.54
CA ILE A 65 -13.08 7.23 5.01
C ILE A 65 -13.05 7.24 6.53
N ALA A 66 -13.90 6.42 7.16
CA ALA A 66 -13.69 6.07 8.55
C ALA A 66 -12.31 5.42 8.69
N VAL A 67 -11.47 5.98 9.57
CA VAL A 67 -10.29 5.24 10.03
C VAL A 67 -10.87 4.12 10.89
N ILE A 68 -10.75 2.87 10.42
CA ILE A 68 -11.08 1.72 11.25
C ILE A 68 -10.14 1.82 12.45
N PRO A 69 -10.65 2.06 13.67
CA PRO A 69 -9.79 2.11 14.83
C PRO A 69 -9.07 0.76 14.93
N GLU A 70 -7.77 0.83 15.19
CA GLU A 70 -6.90 -0.33 15.44
C GLU A 70 -7.45 -1.26 16.55
N SER A 71 -8.44 -0.77 17.31
CA SER A 71 -9.03 -1.35 18.51
C SER A 71 -10.49 -1.78 18.38
N THR A 72 -11.08 -2.04 17.20
CA THR A 72 -12.20 -3.00 17.18
C THR A 72 -11.63 -4.37 17.50
N VAL A 73 -11.39 -4.61 18.78
CA VAL A 73 -10.97 -5.87 19.37
C VAL A 73 -12.14 -6.82 19.16
N LEU A 74 -12.20 -7.41 17.96
CA LEU A 74 -12.80 -8.71 17.82
C LEU A 74 -11.93 -9.64 18.68
N GLU A 75 -12.57 -10.45 19.51
CA GLU A 75 -11.88 -11.52 20.24
C GLU A 75 -11.03 -12.33 19.25
N ASN A 76 -9.81 -12.69 19.63
CA ASN A 76 -8.87 -13.39 18.76
C ASN A 76 -9.52 -14.61 18.08
N ASP A 77 -10.37 -15.34 18.79
CA ASP A 77 -11.10 -16.51 18.25
C ASP A 77 -12.07 -16.16 17.11
N LYS A 78 -12.72 -14.99 17.19
CA LYS A 78 -13.57 -14.46 16.11
C LYS A 78 -12.76 -14.05 14.89
N ILE A 79 -11.55 -13.52 15.08
CA ILE A 79 -10.63 -13.16 13.99
C ILE A 79 -10.13 -14.43 13.30
N ILE A 80 -9.66 -15.41 14.07
CA ILE A 80 -9.12 -16.67 13.55
C ILE A 80 -10.20 -17.47 12.81
N SER A 81 -11.44 -17.53 13.32
CA SER A 81 -12.55 -18.20 12.63
C SER A 81 -12.94 -17.54 11.30
N ARG A 82 -12.68 -16.24 11.13
CA ARG A 82 -12.93 -15.49 9.88
C ARG A 82 -11.70 -15.36 8.98
N LYS A 83 -10.58 -15.99 9.33
CA LYS A 83 -9.29 -15.85 8.64
C LYS A 83 -9.38 -16.03 7.13
N ILE A 84 -10.10 -17.05 6.65
CA ILE A 84 -10.26 -17.31 5.20
C ILE A 84 -10.96 -16.13 4.51
N ASN A 85 -12.05 -15.62 5.08
CA ASN A 85 -12.78 -14.47 4.53
C ASN A 85 -11.93 -13.20 4.54
N ILE A 86 -11.12 -12.99 5.59
CA ILE A 86 -10.18 -11.88 5.66
C ILE A 86 -9.13 -12.01 4.56
N LEU A 87 -8.60 -13.22 4.33
CA LEU A 87 -7.61 -13.45 3.28
C LEU A 87 -8.18 -13.29 1.87
N ASP A 88 -9.42 -13.72 1.63
CA ASP A 88 -10.12 -13.45 0.37
C ASP A 88 -10.30 -11.94 0.14
N THR A 89 -10.71 -11.22 1.19
CA THR A 89 -10.80 -9.75 1.16
C THR A 89 -9.44 -9.10 0.86
N VAL A 90 -8.37 -9.59 1.50
CA VAL A 90 -7.01 -9.10 1.25
C VAL A 90 -6.62 -9.32 -0.22
N SER A 91 -6.95 -10.46 -0.81
CA SER A 91 -6.67 -10.73 -2.23
C SER A 91 -7.35 -9.71 -3.14
N GLY A 92 -8.64 -9.44 -2.94
CA GLY A 92 -9.36 -8.40 -3.68
C GLY A 92 -8.75 -7.00 -3.49
N LEU A 93 -8.33 -6.66 -2.28
CA LEU A 93 -7.66 -5.38 -2.01
C LEU A 93 -6.30 -5.27 -2.72
N PHE A 94 -5.57 -6.37 -2.87
CA PHE A 94 -4.33 -6.38 -3.65
C PHE A 94 -4.59 -6.14 -5.15
N ASP A 95 -5.65 -6.74 -5.70
CA ASP A 95 -6.08 -6.54 -7.09
C ASP A 95 -6.53 -5.10 -7.35
N GLU A 96 -7.06 -4.41 -6.35
CA GLU A 96 -7.48 -3.00 -6.41
C GLU A 96 -6.37 -2.00 -6.01
N GLU A 97 -5.12 -2.46 -5.83
CA GLU A 97 -3.98 -1.66 -5.34
C GLU A 97 -4.23 -0.97 -3.97
N ARG A 98 -5.15 -1.52 -3.18
CA ARG A 98 -5.55 -1.05 -1.85
C ARG A 98 -4.64 -1.63 -0.76
N TYR A 99 -3.34 -1.49 -0.95
CA TYR A 99 -2.32 -2.09 -0.09
C TYR A 99 -2.36 -1.56 1.35
N TRP A 100 -2.82 -0.32 1.55
CA TRP A 100 -3.04 0.20 2.89
C TRP A 100 -4.13 -0.59 3.63
N GLU A 101 -5.26 -0.87 3.00
CA GLU A 101 -6.32 -1.69 3.61
C GLU A 101 -5.84 -3.11 3.87
N ALA A 102 -5.14 -3.68 2.88
CA ALA A 102 -4.60 -5.02 2.97
C ALA A 102 -3.64 -5.15 4.16
N HIS A 103 -2.71 -4.19 4.36
CA HIS A 103 -1.79 -4.25 5.49
C HIS A 103 -2.52 -4.19 6.84
N MET A 104 -3.57 -3.37 6.99
CA MET A 104 -4.31 -3.27 8.26
C MET A 104 -5.02 -4.58 8.61
N LEU A 105 -5.65 -5.24 7.62
CA LEU A 105 -6.29 -6.54 7.83
C LEU A 105 -5.25 -7.64 8.15
N LEU A 106 -4.13 -7.65 7.43
CA LEU A 106 -3.05 -8.60 7.68
C LEU A 106 -2.39 -8.39 9.04
N GLU A 107 -2.25 -7.15 9.50
CA GLU A 107 -1.71 -6.83 10.83
C GLU A 107 -2.63 -7.36 11.94
N THR A 108 -3.95 -7.32 11.72
CA THR A 108 -4.93 -7.92 12.62
C THR A 108 -4.73 -9.44 12.73
N LEU A 109 -4.56 -10.15 11.61
CA LEU A 109 -4.22 -11.58 11.61
C LEU A 109 -2.85 -11.86 12.24
N TRP A 110 -1.84 -11.03 11.94
CA TRP A 110 -0.49 -11.15 12.47
C TRP A 110 -0.43 -11.03 14.01
N LYS A 111 -1.22 -10.12 14.59
CA LYS A 111 -1.35 -9.95 16.05
C LYS A 111 -1.93 -11.22 16.72
N CYS A 112 -2.85 -11.92 16.04
CA CYS A 112 -3.52 -13.13 16.56
C CYS A 112 -2.79 -14.46 16.26
N THR A 113 -1.66 -14.44 15.54
CA THR A 113 -0.98 -15.66 15.06
C THR A 113 0.41 -15.81 15.65
N ASN A 114 0.92 -17.05 15.64
CA ASN A 114 2.20 -17.43 16.25
C ASN A 114 3.05 -18.28 15.30
N GLY A 115 4.34 -18.44 15.64
CA GLY A 115 5.28 -19.30 14.92
C GLY A 115 5.41 -18.98 13.43
N ASN A 116 5.33 -20.03 12.61
CA ASN A 116 5.51 -19.95 11.16
C ASN A 116 4.43 -19.10 10.46
N GLU A 117 3.18 -19.18 10.91
CA GLU A 117 2.07 -18.39 10.35
C GLU A 117 2.26 -16.88 10.62
N LYS A 118 2.75 -16.52 11.81
CA LYS A 118 3.11 -15.13 12.12
C LYS A 118 4.21 -14.60 11.21
N SER A 119 5.23 -15.42 10.95
CA SER A 119 6.31 -15.06 10.01
C SER A 119 5.80 -14.88 8.58
N TYR A 120 4.85 -15.71 8.17
CA TYR A 120 4.20 -15.60 6.87
C TYR A 120 3.39 -14.30 6.71
N PHE A 121 2.53 -13.97 7.67
CA PHE A 121 1.76 -12.72 7.60
C PHE A 121 2.65 -11.48 7.63
N ARG A 122 3.75 -11.50 8.41
CA ARG A 122 4.76 -10.44 8.38
C ARG A 122 5.32 -10.23 6.98
N ASP A 123 5.54 -11.29 6.21
CA ASP A 123 6.10 -11.18 4.87
C ASP A 123 5.10 -10.58 3.88
N ILE A 124 3.83 -10.97 3.93
CA ILE A 124 2.78 -10.35 3.12
C ILE A 124 2.58 -8.87 3.52
N ILE A 125 2.62 -8.55 4.82
CA ILE A 125 2.58 -7.16 5.30
C ILE A 125 3.74 -6.36 4.70
N HIS A 126 4.96 -6.89 4.69
CA HIS A 126 6.10 -6.19 4.11
C HIS A 126 5.98 -6.03 2.58
N LEU A 127 5.35 -6.98 1.88
CA LEU A 127 5.01 -6.78 0.47
C LEU A 127 4.04 -5.59 0.33
N SER A 128 2.95 -5.53 1.09
CA SER A 128 2.03 -4.38 1.12
C SER A 128 2.74 -3.07 1.44
N VAL A 129 3.66 -3.06 2.41
CA VAL A 129 4.44 -1.88 2.77
C VAL A 129 5.33 -1.43 1.62
N SER A 130 5.99 -2.35 0.90
CA SER A 130 6.77 -1.99 -0.28
C SER A 130 5.89 -1.26 -1.31
N MET A 131 4.64 -1.70 -1.47
CA MET A 131 3.71 -1.11 -2.41
C MET A 131 3.18 0.25 -1.98
N ILE A 132 2.86 0.40 -0.70
CA ILE A 132 2.49 1.69 -0.12
C ILE A 132 3.63 2.70 -0.31
N LYS A 133 4.89 2.28 -0.11
CA LYS A 133 6.07 3.12 -0.32
C LYS A 133 6.18 3.55 -1.79
N PHE A 134 5.92 2.64 -2.72
CA PHE A 134 5.90 2.97 -4.14
C PHE A 134 4.79 3.97 -4.47
N GLN A 135 3.56 3.77 -3.98
CA GLN A 135 2.44 4.70 -4.17
C GLN A 135 2.66 6.07 -3.51
N MET A 136 3.52 6.14 -2.50
CA MET A 136 3.99 7.40 -1.91
C MET A 136 5.14 8.04 -2.70
N GLY A 137 5.58 7.48 -3.83
CA GLY A 137 6.76 7.94 -4.56
C GLY A 137 8.04 7.84 -3.73
N GLN A 138 8.18 6.80 -2.89
CA GLN A 138 9.39 6.45 -2.13
C GLN A 138 10.00 5.18 -2.73
N GLU A 139 10.36 5.24 -4.01
CA GLU A 139 10.65 4.04 -4.81
C GLU A 139 11.88 3.25 -4.34
N ASP A 140 12.96 3.91 -3.93
CA ASP A 140 14.17 3.21 -3.50
C ASP A 140 13.94 2.44 -2.18
N THR A 141 13.16 3.05 -1.29
CA THR A 141 12.66 2.38 -0.08
C THR A 141 11.76 1.21 -0.44
N ALA A 142 10.84 1.39 -1.39
CA ALA A 142 9.97 0.32 -1.87
C ALA A 142 10.78 -0.87 -2.41
N ARG A 143 11.75 -0.62 -3.29
CA ARG A 143 12.66 -1.62 -3.88
C ARG A 143 13.43 -2.37 -2.79
N THR A 144 13.97 -1.65 -1.81
CA THR A 144 14.73 -2.24 -0.70
C THR A 144 13.86 -3.17 0.15
N VAL A 145 12.66 -2.70 0.53
CA VAL A 145 11.71 -3.50 1.35
C VAL A 145 11.26 -4.75 0.59
N PHE A 146 10.99 -4.62 -0.71
CA PHE A 146 10.61 -5.74 -1.57
C PHE A 146 11.71 -6.79 -1.67
N ALA A 147 12.93 -6.37 -2.04
CA ALA A 147 14.06 -7.29 -2.23
C ALA A 147 14.35 -8.11 -0.96
N ARG A 148 14.37 -7.44 0.20
CA ARG A 148 14.56 -8.09 1.51
C ARG A 148 13.44 -9.10 1.82
N THR A 149 12.21 -8.76 1.46
CA THR A 149 11.04 -9.61 1.73
C THR A 149 11.02 -10.84 0.83
N VAL A 150 11.25 -10.68 -0.46
CA VAL A 150 11.33 -11.80 -1.41
C VAL A 150 12.48 -12.74 -1.06
N SER A 151 13.65 -12.20 -0.70
CA SER A 151 14.79 -13.01 -0.24
C SER A 151 14.40 -13.89 0.95
N ARG A 152 13.72 -13.32 1.95
CA ARG A 152 13.24 -14.04 3.14
C ARG A 152 12.17 -15.09 2.81
N MET A 153 11.22 -14.77 1.94
CA MET A 153 10.17 -15.69 1.51
C MET A 153 10.75 -16.89 0.73
N ARG A 154 11.73 -16.64 -0.15
CA ARG A 154 12.47 -17.69 -0.86
C ARG A 154 13.21 -18.59 0.12
N SER A 155 13.83 -18.06 1.16
CA SER A 155 14.47 -18.93 2.16
C SER A 155 13.49 -19.74 3.02
N SER A 156 12.19 -19.42 2.96
CA SER A 156 11.14 -20.00 3.80
C SER A 156 10.21 -20.97 3.05
N HIS A 157 10.71 -21.62 1.97
CA HIS A 157 10.04 -22.43 0.90
C HIS A 157 8.70 -23.15 1.21
N ASN A 158 8.38 -23.48 2.47
CA ASN A 158 7.25 -24.35 2.84
C ASN A 158 5.96 -23.63 3.31
N LEU A 159 5.90 -22.30 3.38
CA LEU A 159 4.72 -21.59 3.93
C LEU A 159 3.88 -20.85 2.89
N THR A 160 4.46 -20.53 1.74
CA THR A 160 3.90 -19.55 0.81
C THR A 160 2.62 -20.00 0.12
N GLN A 161 2.45 -21.31 -0.11
CA GLN A 161 1.31 -21.86 -0.84
C GLN A 161 0.15 -22.33 0.06
N LYS A 162 0.33 -22.40 1.38
CA LYS A 162 -0.66 -23.01 2.27
C LYS A 162 -1.82 -22.08 2.65
N TYR A 163 -1.60 -20.77 2.65
CA TYR A 163 -2.53 -19.83 3.30
C TYR A 163 -3.02 -18.69 2.40
N PHE A 164 -2.24 -18.22 1.44
CA PHE A 164 -2.64 -17.12 0.57
C PHE A 164 -2.04 -17.28 -0.81
N THR A 165 -2.91 -17.33 -1.82
CA THR A 165 -2.52 -17.38 -3.22
C THR A 165 -2.85 -16.02 -3.81
N PHE A 166 -1.85 -15.35 -4.35
CA PHE A 166 -2.10 -14.15 -5.15
C PHE A 166 -2.94 -14.54 -6.36
N SER A 167 -3.96 -13.74 -6.66
CA SER A 167 -4.71 -13.82 -7.91
C SER A 167 -3.76 -13.87 -9.11
N SER A 168 -4.10 -14.59 -10.19
CA SER A 168 -3.31 -14.52 -11.43
C SER A 168 -3.29 -13.11 -12.04
N ARG A 169 -4.21 -12.24 -11.61
CA ARG A 169 -4.27 -10.82 -11.96
C ARG A 169 -3.42 -9.94 -11.08
N PHE A 170 -2.94 -10.46 -9.95
CA PHE A 170 -1.96 -9.76 -9.12
C PHE A 170 -0.64 -9.68 -9.90
N VAL A 171 -0.50 -8.59 -10.64
CA VAL A 171 0.77 -8.16 -11.17
C VAL A 171 1.42 -7.37 -10.07
N TYR A 172 2.46 -7.94 -9.44
CA TYR A 172 3.30 -7.19 -8.52
C TYR A 172 3.70 -5.87 -9.18
N PRO A 173 3.37 -4.72 -8.60
CA PRO A 173 3.87 -3.47 -9.11
C PRO A 173 5.31 -3.24 -8.62
N LEU A 174 6.23 -3.74 -9.45
CA LEU A 174 7.18 -2.89 -10.15
C LEU A 174 6.84 -3.06 -11.63
N ARG A 175 6.06 -2.16 -12.23
CA ARG A 175 6.30 -1.86 -13.66
C ARG A 175 7.51 -0.95 -13.74
N ILE A 176 8.68 -1.46 -13.33
CA ILE A 176 9.87 -1.11 -14.10
C ILE A 176 9.57 -1.77 -15.45
N HIS A 177 9.44 -1.00 -16.51
CA HIS A 177 9.69 -1.57 -17.82
C HIS A 177 11.07 -2.23 -17.71
N LEU A 178 11.14 -3.57 -17.63
CA LEU A 178 12.40 -4.33 -17.60
C LEU A 178 13.29 -4.07 -18.84
N VAL A 179 12.82 -3.22 -19.76
CA VAL A 179 13.60 -2.65 -20.86
C VAL A 179 14.59 -1.57 -20.38
N GLU A 180 14.33 -0.86 -19.28
CA GLU A 180 15.26 0.19 -18.78
C GLU A 180 16.38 -0.32 -17.86
N ILE A 181 16.27 -1.55 -17.33
CA ILE A 181 17.43 -2.25 -16.71
C ILE A 181 18.24 -3.02 -17.78
N LYS A 182 18.20 -2.59 -19.05
CA LYS A 182 19.30 -2.85 -19.99
C LYS A 182 20.31 -1.71 -20.03
N HIS A 183 19.99 -0.53 -19.50
CA HIS A 183 20.92 0.62 -19.52
C HIS A 183 21.84 0.74 -18.31
N LEU A 184 21.68 -0.10 -17.28
CA LEU A 184 22.66 -0.23 -16.19
C LEU A 184 23.69 -1.36 -16.44
N GLN A 185 23.63 -2.03 -17.59
CA GLN A 185 24.72 -2.90 -18.07
C GLN A 185 25.86 -2.12 -18.75
N ASN A 186 25.76 -0.79 -18.92
CA ASN A 186 26.75 0.00 -19.65
C ASN A 186 27.55 1.01 -18.79
N TYR A 187 27.60 0.85 -17.46
CA TYR A 187 28.41 1.75 -16.62
C TYR A 187 29.45 1.09 -15.71
N ASN A 188 29.68 -0.23 -15.86
CA ASN A 188 30.87 -0.88 -15.32
C ASN A 188 31.50 -1.79 -16.39
N SER A 189 32.11 -1.10 -17.36
CA SER A 189 33.45 -1.41 -17.85
C SER A 189 33.66 -2.66 -18.71
N SER A 190 33.65 -2.47 -20.03
CA SER A 190 34.92 -2.59 -20.77
C SER A 190 35.70 -1.28 -20.58
N PRO A 191 37.03 -1.33 -20.40
CA PRO A 191 37.96 -1.94 -21.35
C PRO A 191 38.05 -3.46 -21.26
#